data_AF-A0AAE3XC69-F1
#
_entry.id   AF-A0AAE3XC69-F1
#
_cell.length_a   1.000
_cell.length_b   1.000
_cell.length_c   1.000
_cell.angle_alpha   90.00
_cell.angle_beta   90.00
_cell.angle_gamma   90.00
#
_symmetry.space_group_name_H-M   'P 1'
#
loop_
_entity.id
_entity.type
_entity.pdbx_description
1 polymer ?
#
loop_
_entity_poly.entity_id
_entity_poly.type
_entity_poly.pdbx_seq_one_letter_code
_entity_poly.pdbx_strand_id
1 'polypeptide(L)'
;MTASAYEAAVLDFRRRKDEHFAAGRGPVDPAAFAGLSYFPPDEAWAFTVLLDPLPQADAGAEWTLETNTGETRTMARIGQVQLPLPDGERTLLVFAPLGEERPERVFIPFRDATSGEATYGAGRYLDAPLDRQLGGDGALVRVDFNLAYHPYCAYGDGWTCPLPPRENWLPDAVTAGERLS
;
A
#
# COMPACT_ATOMS: atom_id res chain seq x y z
N MET A 1 4.42 -7.10 -29.00
CA MET A 1 5.51 -6.79 -28.06
C MET A 1 5.31 -7.70 -26.86
N THR A 2 6.30 -8.47 -26.45
CA THR A 2 6.23 -9.33 -25.26
C THR A 2 6.28 -8.46 -24.01
N ALA A 3 5.41 -8.74 -23.03
CA ALA A 3 5.43 -8.05 -21.73
C ALA A 3 6.82 -8.13 -21.07
N SER A 4 7.22 -7.09 -20.35
CA SER A 4 8.48 -7.11 -19.58
C SER A 4 8.40 -8.17 -18.47
N ALA A 5 9.56 -8.62 -17.96
CA ALA A 5 9.58 -9.56 -16.84
C ALA A 5 8.88 -8.99 -15.58
N TYR A 6 8.97 -7.67 -15.39
CA TYR A 6 8.27 -6.95 -14.33
C TYR A 6 6.76 -6.92 -14.57
N GLU A 7 6.32 -6.54 -15.77
CA GLU A 7 4.90 -6.52 -16.13
C GLU A 7 4.27 -7.91 -15.92
N ALA A 8 4.96 -8.96 -16.35
CA ALA A 8 4.53 -10.34 -16.11
C ALA A 8 4.40 -10.67 -14.61
N ALA A 9 5.31 -10.18 -13.76
CA ALA A 9 5.24 -10.39 -12.31
C ALA A 9 4.05 -9.65 -11.67
N VAL A 10 3.75 -8.43 -12.12
CA VAL A 10 2.57 -7.67 -11.66
C VAL A 10 1.28 -8.37 -12.08
N LEU A 11 1.18 -8.84 -13.34
CA LEU A 11 0.02 -9.57 -13.82
C LEU A 11 -0.16 -10.91 -13.10
N ASP A 12 0.93 -11.59 -12.74
CA ASP A 12 0.91 -12.81 -11.93
C ASP A 12 0.40 -12.56 -10.51
N PHE A 13 0.84 -11.47 -9.88
CA PHE A 13 0.32 -11.02 -8.59
C PHE A 13 -1.19 -10.77 -8.64
N ARG A 14 -1.67 -10.01 -9.64
CA ARG A 14 -3.10 -9.70 -9.83
C ARG A 14 -3.93 -10.96 -10.01
N ARG A 15 -3.46 -11.88 -10.87
CA ARG A 15 -4.15 -13.16 -11.12
C ARG A 15 -4.28 -13.99 -9.84
N ARG A 16 -3.22 -14.12 -9.05
CA ARG A 16 -3.27 -14.85 -7.76
C ARG A 16 -4.22 -14.21 -6.76
N LYS A 17 -4.32 -12.88 -6.77
CA LYS A 17 -5.28 -12.15 -5.94
C LYS A 17 -6.72 -12.40 -6.38
N ASP A 18 -7.00 -12.35 -7.68
CA ASP A 18 -8.32 -12.69 -8.23
C ASP A 18 -8.70 -14.14 -7.91
N GLU A 19 -7.78 -15.09 -8.07
CA GLU A 19 -7.98 -16.50 -7.67
C GLU A 19 -8.31 -16.64 -6.17
N HIS A 20 -7.70 -15.81 -5.31
CA HIS A 20 -8.00 -15.77 -3.89
C HIS A 20 -9.42 -15.27 -3.60
N PHE A 21 -9.87 -14.23 -4.30
CA PHE A 21 -11.21 -13.65 -4.14
C PHE A 21 -12.28 -14.59 -4.71
N ALA A 22 -12.04 -15.16 -5.89
CA ALA A 22 -12.90 -16.16 -6.53
C ALA A 22 -13.05 -17.45 -5.68
N ALA A 23 -12.07 -17.75 -4.83
CA ALA A 23 -12.13 -18.88 -3.90
C ALA A 23 -12.87 -18.57 -2.57
N GLY A 24 -13.50 -17.39 -2.44
CA GLY A 24 -14.24 -17.01 -1.22
C GLY A 24 -13.38 -16.65 -0.02
N ARG A 25 -12.11 -16.31 -0.24
CA ARG A 25 -11.21 -15.86 0.82
C ARG A 25 -11.07 -14.33 0.89
N GLY A 26 -11.71 -13.61 -0.03
CA GLY A 26 -11.78 -12.15 -0.05
C GLY A 26 -13.14 -11.59 0.45
N PRO A 27 -13.28 -10.27 0.55
CA PRO A 27 -14.47 -9.58 1.05
C PRO A 27 -15.59 -9.41 -0.02
N VAL A 28 -15.63 -10.30 -1.02
CA VAL A 28 -16.58 -10.24 -2.14
C VAL A 28 -17.40 -11.51 -2.22
N ASP A 29 -18.61 -11.44 -2.79
CA ASP A 29 -19.38 -12.64 -3.13
C ASP A 29 -18.70 -13.38 -4.30
N PRO A 30 -18.18 -14.59 -4.09
CA PRO A 30 -17.48 -15.35 -5.14
C PRO A 30 -18.38 -15.68 -6.33
N ALA A 31 -19.69 -15.80 -6.12
CA ALA A 31 -20.64 -16.12 -7.20
C ALA A 31 -20.84 -14.95 -8.17
N ALA A 32 -20.60 -13.71 -7.73
CA ALA A 32 -20.75 -12.49 -8.52
C ALA A 32 -19.40 -11.87 -8.93
N PHE A 33 -18.28 -12.45 -8.50
CA PHE A 33 -16.94 -11.90 -8.73
C PHE A 33 -16.42 -12.19 -10.14
N ALA A 34 -16.13 -11.13 -10.91
CA ALA A 34 -15.64 -11.20 -12.28
C ALA A 34 -14.15 -10.82 -12.43
N GLY A 35 -13.44 -10.62 -11.31
CA GLY A 35 -12.08 -10.08 -11.28
C GLY A 35 -12.04 -8.65 -10.74
N LEU A 36 -10.91 -8.27 -10.16
CA LEU A 36 -10.65 -6.91 -9.71
C LEU A 36 -10.24 -6.01 -10.88
N SER A 37 -10.52 -4.71 -10.74
CA SER A 37 -10.13 -3.70 -11.74
C SER A 37 -8.80 -3.06 -11.36
N TYR A 38 -7.92 -2.91 -12.35
CA TYR A 38 -6.58 -2.33 -12.17
C TYR A 38 -6.28 -1.28 -13.25
N PHE A 39 -5.38 -0.36 -12.94
CA PHE A 39 -4.65 0.40 -13.96
C PHE A 39 -3.65 -0.50 -14.71
N PRO A 40 -3.26 -0.16 -15.95
CA PRO A 40 -2.15 -0.85 -16.63
C PRO A 40 -0.87 -0.86 -15.76
N PRO A 41 -0.08 -1.94 -15.76
CA PRO A 41 1.22 -1.92 -15.09
C PRO A 41 2.12 -0.82 -15.64
N ASP A 42 2.77 -0.07 -14.75
CA ASP A 42 3.67 1.02 -15.11
C ASP A 42 4.86 1.06 -14.16
N GLU A 43 6.05 0.72 -14.69
CA GLU A 43 7.32 0.67 -13.95
C GLU A 43 7.72 2.03 -13.35
N ALA A 44 7.21 3.15 -13.86
CA ALA A 44 7.47 4.48 -13.30
C ALA A 44 6.90 4.66 -11.88
N TRP A 45 5.96 3.80 -11.47
CA TRP A 45 5.37 3.79 -10.12
C TRP A 45 5.99 2.75 -9.18
N ALA A 46 7.10 2.13 -9.58
CA ALA A 46 7.86 1.18 -8.78
C ALA A 46 9.18 1.77 -8.30
N PHE A 47 9.30 2.00 -6.99
CA PHE A 47 10.44 2.64 -6.35
C PHE A 47 11.15 1.68 -5.39
N THR A 48 12.49 1.75 -5.36
CA THR A 48 13.30 1.16 -4.29
C THR A 48 14.04 2.28 -3.60
N VAL A 49 13.70 2.54 -2.34
CA VAL A 49 14.15 3.71 -1.59
C VAL A 49 14.63 3.32 -0.20
N LEU A 50 15.53 4.11 0.37
CA LEU A 50 15.99 3.90 1.74
C LEU A 50 14.85 4.19 2.72
N LEU A 51 14.72 3.31 3.70
CA LEU A 51 13.96 3.60 4.91
C LEU A 51 14.74 4.61 5.72
N ASP A 52 14.20 5.81 5.87
CA ASP A 52 14.70 6.81 6.80
C ASP A 52 14.09 6.51 8.18
N PRO A 53 14.86 5.97 9.14
CA PRO A 53 14.36 5.70 10.47
C PRO A 53 14.03 7.02 11.16
N LEU A 54 12.92 7.04 11.90
CA LEU A 54 12.61 8.21 12.72
C LEU A 54 13.70 8.47 13.76
N PRO A 55 13.84 9.71 14.25
CA PRO A 55 14.69 10.00 15.41
C PRO A 55 14.44 8.99 16.53
N GLN A 56 15.47 8.62 17.28
CA GLN A 56 15.39 7.51 18.25
C GLN A 56 14.27 7.68 19.31
N ALA A 57 13.84 8.91 19.59
CA ALA A 57 12.70 9.20 20.47
C ALA A 57 11.34 8.80 19.87
N ASP A 58 11.26 8.67 18.54
CA ASP A 58 10.06 8.43 17.75
C ASP A 58 10.07 7.05 17.05
N ALA A 59 11.21 6.36 17.02
CA ALA A 59 11.37 5.07 16.36
C ALA A 59 10.66 3.95 17.13
N GLY A 60 9.72 3.25 16.47
CA GLY A 60 8.88 2.24 17.12
C GLY A 60 7.81 2.85 18.01
N ALA A 61 7.63 4.17 17.97
CA ALA A 61 6.55 4.84 18.69
C ALA A 61 5.20 4.31 18.20
N GLU A 62 4.33 4.04 19.16
CA GLU A 62 2.93 3.72 18.91
C GLU A 62 2.27 4.88 18.17
N TRP A 63 1.71 4.59 17.01
CA TRP A 63 0.92 5.52 16.23
C TRP A 63 -0.51 5.02 16.13
N THR A 64 -1.43 5.87 16.55
CA THR A 64 -2.86 5.58 16.52
C THR A 64 -3.41 6.01 15.17
N LEU A 65 -3.78 5.03 14.34
CA LEU A 65 -4.49 5.27 13.09
C LEU A 65 -5.99 5.26 13.38
N GLU A 66 -6.68 6.32 12.96
CA GLU A 66 -8.14 6.34 12.89
C GLU A 66 -8.62 5.25 11.92
N THR A 67 -9.83 4.73 12.13
CA THR A 67 -10.43 3.73 11.25
C THR A 67 -11.76 4.23 10.68
N ASN A 68 -12.28 3.56 9.67
CA ASN A 68 -13.58 3.88 9.09
C ASN A 68 -14.78 3.73 10.05
N THR A 69 -14.63 3.03 11.18
CA THR A 69 -15.68 2.84 12.19
C THR A 69 -15.60 3.84 13.34
N GLY A 70 -14.56 4.69 13.38
CA GLY A 70 -14.26 5.57 14.51
C GLY A 70 -13.53 4.88 15.67
N GLU A 71 -13.29 3.57 15.57
CA GLU A 71 -12.30 2.88 16.41
C GLU A 71 -10.89 3.31 15.99
N THR A 72 -9.91 3.03 16.85
CA THR A 72 -8.51 3.30 16.53
C THR A 72 -7.71 2.01 16.46
N ARG A 73 -6.69 1.98 15.60
CA ARG A 73 -5.74 0.89 15.49
C ARG A 73 -4.33 1.40 15.74
N THR A 74 -3.68 0.86 16.76
CA THR A 74 -2.28 1.20 17.06
C THR A 74 -1.32 0.36 16.23
N MET A 75 -0.35 1.02 15.60
CA MET A 75 0.73 0.40 14.83
C MET A 75 2.07 1.02 15.23
N ALA A 76 3.18 0.31 14.99
CA ALA A 76 4.51 0.89 15.16
C ALA A 76 4.82 1.78 13.95
N ARG A 77 5.12 3.05 14.18
CA ARG A 77 5.69 3.92 13.13
C ARG A 77 7.19 3.67 13.07
N ILE A 78 7.66 3.05 12.00
CA ILE A 78 9.04 2.54 11.91
C ILE A 78 10.00 3.48 11.16
N GLY A 79 9.46 4.46 10.44
CA GLY A 79 10.25 5.34 9.59
C GLY A 79 9.41 6.11 8.59
N GLN A 80 10.09 6.68 7.62
CA GLN A 80 9.51 7.31 6.45
C GLN A 80 10.32 6.96 5.19
N VAL A 81 9.71 7.15 4.04
CA VAL A 81 10.36 7.00 2.73
C VAL A 81 10.13 8.24 1.90
N GLN A 82 11.15 8.65 1.14
CA GLN A 82 11.05 9.75 0.17
C GLN A 82 10.88 9.18 -1.23
N LEU A 83 9.85 9.64 -1.93
CA LEU A 83 9.47 9.16 -3.26
C LEU A 83 9.55 10.31 -4.27
N PRO A 84 10.26 10.13 -5.40
CA PRO A 84 10.30 11.12 -6.48
C PRO A 84 9.05 11.00 -7.35
N LEU A 85 7.93 11.59 -6.91
CA LEU A 85 6.69 11.59 -7.67
C LEU A 85 6.67 12.70 -8.75
N PRO A 86 5.77 12.63 -9.76
CA PRO A 86 5.72 13.60 -10.86
C PRO A 86 5.63 15.07 -10.41
N ASP A 87 4.85 15.38 -9.38
CA ASP A 87 4.67 16.74 -8.85
C ASP A 87 5.74 17.11 -7.79
N GLY A 88 6.81 16.31 -7.70
CA GLY A 88 7.95 16.51 -6.82
C GLY A 88 8.07 15.46 -5.73
N GLU A 89 9.14 15.57 -4.94
CA GLU A 89 9.44 14.62 -3.88
C GLU A 89 8.34 14.61 -2.79
N ARG A 90 7.98 13.42 -2.32
CA ARG A 90 6.97 13.20 -1.27
C ARG A 90 7.48 12.26 -0.21
N THR A 91 7.14 12.56 1.03
CA THR A 91 7.42 11.70 2.18
C THR A 91 6.19 10.89 2.52
N LEU A 92 6.35 9.57 2.69
CA LEU A 92 5.31 8.69 3.24
C LEU A 92 5.81 8.09 4.56
N LEU A 93 4.98 8.15 5.59
CA LEU A 93 5.15 7.39 6.82
C LEU A 93 4.94 5.91 6.55
N VAL A 94 5.80 5.09 7.14
CA VAL A 94 5.72 3.63 7.05
C VAL A 94 5.44 3.01 8.41
N PHE A 95 4.62 1.96 8.42
CA PHE A 95 4.13 1.33 9.63
C PHE A 95 4.43 -0.16 9.65
N ALA A 96 4.48 -0.76 10.84
CA ALA A 96 4.50 -2.19 11.05
C ALA A 96 3.55 -2.58 12.19
N PRO A 97 3.14 -3.85 12.28
CA PRO A 97 2.46 -4.37 13.46
C PRO A 97 3.25 -4.07 14.75
N LEU A 98 2.54 -3.78 15.85
CA LEU A 98 3.18 -3.60 17.15
C LEU A 98 3.88 -4.89 17.60
N GLY A 99 5.06 -4.74 18.20
CA GLY A 99 5.84 -5.86 18.74
C GLY A 99 6.58 -6.71 17.69
N GLU A 100 6.45 -6.40 16.40
CA GLU A 100 7.23 -7.06 15.36
C GLU A 100 8.63 -6.44 15.27
N GLU A 101 9.62 -7.12 15.86
CA GLU A 101 11.00 -6.61 15.92
C GLU A 101 11.70 -6.57 14.56
N ARG A 102 11.34 -7.49 13.65
CA ARG A 102 11.98 -7.67 12.34
C ARG A 102 10.96 -7.88 11.22
N PRO A 103 10.18 -6.84 10.88
CA PRO A 103 9.19 -6.96 9.84
C PRO A 103 9.84 -7.18 8.47
N GLU A 104 9.35 -8.16 7.71
CA GLU A 104 9.76 -8.42 6.32
C GLU A 104 9.06 -7.50 5.31
N ARG A 105 8.00 -6.82 5.76
CA ARG A 105 7.19 -5.88 4.97
C ARG A 105 6.73 -4.73 5.84
N VAL A 106 6.46 -3.60 5.21
CA VAL A 106 5.91 -2.41 5.86
C VAL A 106 4.54 -2.11 5.28
N PHE A 107 3.66 -1.60 6.12
CA PHE A 107 2.34 -1.13 5.76
C PHE A 107 2.38 0.37 5.45
N ILE A 108 1.89 0.74 4.27
CA ILE A 108 1.82 2.13 3.80
C ILE A 108 0.37 2.40 3.36
N PRO A 109 -0.48 2.92 4.26
CA PRO A 109 -1.79 3.43 3.86
C PRO A 109 -1.59 4.81 3.24
N PHE A 110 -2.17 5.05 2.07
CA PHE A 110 -2.06 6.32 1.38
C PHE A 110 -3.39 6.73 0.74
N ARG A 111 -3.56 8.04 0.57
CA ARG A 111 -4.64 8.64 -0.21
C ARG A 111 -4.00 9.48 -1.30
N ASP A 112 -4.58 9.55 -2.48
CA ASP A 112 -4.01 10.28 -3.62
C ASP A 112 -5.09 11.00 -4.42
N ALA A 113 -4.71 11.73 -5.48
CA ALA A 113 -5.69 12.50 -6.27
C ALA A 113 -6.69 11.62 -7.05
N THR A 114 -6.46 10.32 -7.18
CA THR A 114 -7.45 9.39 -7.76
C THR A 114 -8.55 8.98 -6.77
N SER A 115 -8.36 9.23 -5.47
CA SER A 115 -9.24 8.74 -4.40
C SER A 115 -10.60 9.45 -4.41
N GLY A 116 -11.67 8.66 -4.62
CA GLY A 116 -13.05 9.13 -4.70
C GLY A 116 -13.56 9.32 -6.12
N GLU A 117 -12.67 9.21 -7.11
CA GLU A 117 -13.02 9.28 -8.53
C GLU A 117 -12.72 7.96 -9.23
N ALA A 118 -11.44 7.57 -9.30
CA ALA A 118 -11.02 6.33 -9.96
C ALA A 118 -10.69 5.21 -8.94
N THR A 119 -10.36 5.55 -7.70
CA THR A 119 -10.02 4.60 -6.63
C THR A 119 -10.86 4.83 -5.38
N TYR A 120 -10.84 3.89 -4.44
CA TYR A 120 -11.63 3.98 -3.21
C TYR A 120 -11.36 5.27 -2.43
N GLY A 121 -12.45 5.96 -2.01
CA GLY A 121 -12.38 7.32 -1.48
C GLY A 121 -11.56 7.49 -0.19
N ALA A 122 -11.54 6.47 0.66
CA ALA A 122 -10.77 6.48 1.90
C ALA A 122 -9.27 6.20 1.69
N GLY A 123 -8.87 5.84 0.47
CA GLY A 123 -7.48 5.53 0.11
C GLY A 123 -7.23 4.05 -0.14
N ARG A 124 -5.94 3.72 -0.31
CA ARG A 124 -5.43 2.41 -0.67
C ARG A 124 -4.27 2.02 0.24
N TYR A 125 -3.96 0.74 0.24
CA TYR A 125 -2.88 0.16 1.02
C TYR A 125 -1.79 -0.39 0.12
N LEU A 126 -0.58 -0.38 0.66
CA LEU A 126 0.56 -1.09 0.10
C LEU A 126 1.29 -1.83 1.21
N ASP A 127 1.52 -3.13 1.01
CA ASP A 127 2.39 -3.95 1.84
C ASP A 127 3.74 -4.10 1.13
N ALA A 128 4.65 -3.18 1.40
CA ALA A 128 5.92 -3.05 0.70
C ALA A 128 7.00 -3.93 1.33
N PRO A 129 7.72 -4.78 0.56
CA PRO A 129 8.86 -5.54 1.06
C PRO A 129 9.93 -4.64 1.70
N LEU A 130 10.45 -5.07 2.85
CA LEU A 130 11.53 -4.42 3.58
C LEU A 130 12.79 -5.28 3.53
N ASP A 131 13.78 -4.83 2.77
CA ASP A 131 15.03 -5.53 2.55
C ASP A 131 16.15 -4.92 3.39
N ARG A 132 16.63 -5.67 4.39
CA ARG A 132 17.73 -5.25 5.27
C ARG A 132 19.10 -5.74 4.80
N GLN A 133 19.17 -6.49 3.71
CA GLN A 133 20.42 -7.08 3.22
C GLN A 133 21.04 -6.31 2.05
N LEU A 134 20.23 -5.58 1.28
CA LEU A 134 20.65 -4.94 0.02
C LEU A 134 21.25 -3.53 0.14
N GLY A 135 21.44 -2.97 1.35
CA GLY A 135 21.77 -1.55 1.51
C GLY A 135 22.73 -1.18 2.64
N GLY A 136 23.89 -1.84 2.81
CA GLY A 136 24.88 -1.41 3.82
C GLY A 136 24.29 -1.30 5.24
N ASP A 137 24.59 -0.24 5.98
CA ASP A 137 24.05 0.01 7.34
C ASP A 137 22.53 0.37 7.36
N GLY A 138 21.80 0.32 6.23
CA GLY A 138 20.41 0.74 6.08
C GLY A 138 19.47 -0.31 5.48
N ALA A 139 18.15 -0.07 5.62
CA ALA A 139 17.10 -0.93 5.05
C ALA A 139 16.45 -0.28 3.81
N LEU A 140 16.10 -1.07 2.80
CA LEU A 140 15.42 -0.63 1.58
C LEU A 140 13.94 -1.04 1.59
N VAL A 141 13.06 -0.13 1.19
CA VAL A 141 11.64 -0.39 0.99
C VAL A 141 11.34 -0.42 -0.50
N ARG A 142 10.66 -1.48 -0.97
CA ARG A 142 10.18 -1.59 -2.35
C ARG A 142 8.75 -1.06 -2.45
N VAL A 143 8.61 0.22 -2.71
CA VAL A 143 7.32 0.92 -2.84
C VAL A 143 6.84 0.78 -4.28
N ASP A 144 5.96 -0.19 -4.54
CA ASP A 144 5.38 -0.42 -5.86
C ASP A 144 3.87 -0.18 -5.85
N PHE A 145 3.43 0.98 -6.36
CA PHE A 145 2.01 1.30 -6.41
C PHE A 145 1.21 0.43 -7.38
N ASN A 146 1.85 -0.33 -8.27
CA ASN A 146 1.16 -1.32 -9.11
C ASN A 146 0.56 -2.47 -8.30
N LEU A 147 1.03 -2.65 -7.05
CA LEU A 147 0.56 -3.63 -6.09
C LEU A 147 -0.37 -3.01 -5.03
N ALA A 148 -0.65 -1.70 -5.13
CA ALA A 148 -1.57 -1.02 -4.23
C ALA A 148 -2.98 -1.59 -4.37
N TYR A 149 -3.65 -1.76 -3.23
CA TYR A 149 -4.94 -2.42 -3.17
C TYR A 149 -5.96 -1.68 -2.32
N HIS A 150 -7.24 -1.92 -2.59
CA HIS A 150 -8.32 -1.40 -1.78
C HIS A 150 -8.44 -2.18 -0.45
N PRO A 151 -8.62 -1.48 0.68
CA PRO A 151 -8.96 -2.12 1.95
C PRO A 151 -10.25 -2.92 1.83
N TYR A 152 -10.46 -3.91 2.70
CA TYR A 152 -11.67 -4.74 2.66
C TYR A 152 -12.97 -3.93 2.86
N CYS A 153 -12.92 -2.82 3.60
CA CYS A 153 -14.07 -1.92 3.72
C CYS A 153 -14.51 -1.27 2.39
N ALA A 154 -13.69 -1.33 1.33
CA ALA A 154 -14.11 -0.88 0.00
C ALA A 154 -15.14 -1.81 -0.66
N TYR A 155 -15.27 -3.06 -0.18
CA TYR A 155 -16.14 -4.08 -0.77
C TYR A 155 -17.41 -4.34 0.04
N GLY A 156 -17.53 -3.75 1.24
CA GLY A 156 -18.71 -3.88 2.07
C GLY A 156 -18.47 -3.48 3.52
N ASP A 157 -19.56 -3.45 4.29
CA ASP A 157 -19.55 -3.15 5.72
C ASP A 157 -18.99 -4.30 6.56
N GLY A 158 -18.73 -4.04 7.85
CA GLY A 158 -18.26 -5.05 8.81
C GLY A 158 -16.75 -5.18 8.93
N TRP A 159 -15.98 -4.33 8.23
CA TRP A 159 -14.52 -4.27 8.32
C TRP A 159 -14.05 -2.97 8.96
N THR A 160 -13.22 -3.08 10.00
CA THR A 160 -12.49 -1.95 10.60
C THR A 160 -11.11 -1.81 9.92
N CYS A 161 -10.97 -0.78 9.10
CA CYS A 161 -9.82 -0.52 8.23
C CYS A 161 -9.13 0.80 8.61
N PRO A 162 -7.80 0.81 8.82
CA PRO A 162 -7.04 2.04 9.08
C PRO A 162 -7.17 3.09 7.97
N LEU A 163 -7.40 4.33 8.34
CA LEU A 163 -7.38 5.45 7.41
C LEU A 163 -5.93 5.92 7.19
N PRO A 164 -5.55 6.30 5.96
CA PRO A 164 -4.26 6.94 5.71
C PRO A 164 -4.12 8.21 6.55
N PRO A 165 -3.00 8.37 7.29
CA PRO A 165 -2.72 9.60 8.01
C PRO A 165 -2.54 10.76 7.02
N ARG A 166 -2.71 12.00 7.47
CA ARG A 166 -2.72 13.18 6.57
C ARG A 166 -1.39 13.36 5.84
N GLU A 167 -0.30 12.94 6.48
CA GLU A 167 1.06 12.90 5.95
C GLU A 167 1.19 11.98 4.73
N ASN A 168 0.36 10.94 4.65
CA ASN A 168 0.35 10.00 3.53
C ASN A 168 -0.69 10.37 2.45
N TRP A 169 -1.11 11.63 2.39
CA TRP A 169 -1.99 12.13 1.34
C TRP A 169 -1.16 12.77 0.24
N LEU A 170 -1.05 12.06 -0.87
CA LEU A 170 -0.32 12.49 -2.05
C LEU A 170 -1.20 13.43 -2.90
N PRO A 171 -0.66 14.55 -3.40
CA PRO A 171 -1.37 15.40 -4.37
C PRO A 171 -1.34 14.81 -5.78
N ASP A 172 -0.36 13.94 -6.07
CA ASP A 172 -0.19 13.26 -7.34
C ASP A 172 -1.34 12.27 -7.60
N ALA A 173 -1.74 12.12 -8.87
CA ALA A 173 -2.69 11.10 -9.27
C ALA A 173 -1.95 9.78 -9.52
N VAL A 174 -2.02 8.85 -8.56
CA VAL A 174 -1.32 7.58 -8.65
C VAL A 174 -2.14 6.60 -9.49
N THR A 175 -1.90 6.62 -10.81
CA THR A 175 -2.58 5.80 -11.83
C THR A 175 -1.98 4.39 -11.97
N ALA A 176 -1.65 3.76 -10.85
CA ALA A 176 -1.16 2.39 -10.75
C ALA A 176 -1.95 1.61 -9.67
N GLY A 177 -2.04 0.28 -9.78
CA GLY A 177 -2.71 -0.58 -8.79
C GLY A 177 -4.22 -0.71 -9.01
N GLU A 178 -4.95 -1.06 -7.94
CA GLU A 178 -6.41 -1.24 -7.99
C GLU A 178 -7.17 0.07 -8.25
N ARG A 179 -8.28 -0.06 -8.99
CA ARG A 179 -9.25 1.01 -9.31
C ARG A 179 -10.68 0.48 -9.23
N LEU A 180 -11.68 1.36 -9.14
CA LEU A 180 -13.09 0.98 -8.94
C LEU A 180 -13.75 0.40 -10.21
N SER A 181 -13.36 0.91 -11.38
CA SER A 181 -13.87 0.48 -12.69
C SER A 181 -13.00 1.02 -13.80
#